data_AF-A0A9W9ZR44-F1
#
_entry.id   AF-A0A9W9ZR44-F1
#
_cell.length_a   1.000
_cell.length_b   1.000
_cell.length_c   1.000
_cell.angle_alpha   90.00
_cell.angle_beta   90.00
_cell.angle_gamma   90.00
#
_symmetry.space_group_name_H-M   'P 1'
#
loop_
_entity.id
_entity.type
_entity.pdbx_description
1 polymer ?
#
loop_
_entity_poly.entity_id
_entity_poly.type
_entity_poly.pdbx_seq_one_letter_code
_entity_poly.pdbx_strand_id
1 'polypeptide(L)'
;MKDLLYQITNKEMMSTVKRMGYINNFTKLVQNVGENANFGYSLEDVIKCMMLPLVSTAKELRAAGLRAFRHLFSDEKILSKMLDFRIDIFIVR
;
A
#
# COMPACT_ATOMS: atom_id res chain seq x y z
N MET A 1 -9.46 -6.36 -6.14
CA MET A 1 -8.96 -5.48 -5.05
C MET A 1 -9.07 -6.14 -3.68
N LYS A 2 -10.27 -6.59 -3.27
CA LYS A 2 -10.54 -7.26 -1.97
C LYS A 2 -9.53 -8.34 -1.59
N ASP A 3 -9.36 -9.34 -2.45
CA ASP A 3 -8.44 -10.45 -2.18
C ASP A 3 -7.00 -9.97 -2.06
N LEU A 4 -6.63 -8.96 -2.84
CA LEU A 4 -5.28 -8.44 -2.87
C LEU A 4 -4.93 -7.68 -1.58
N LEU A 5 -5.84 -6.80 -1.10
CA LEU A 5 -5.72 -6.16 0.20
C LEU A 5 -5.74 -7.19 1.35
N TYR A 6 -6.60 -8.20 1.26
CA TYR A 6 -6.64 -9.30 2.22
C TYR A 6 -5.27 -10.01 2.31
N GLN A 7 -4.68 -10.38 1.18
CA GLN A 7 -3.37 -11.04 1.17
C GLN A 7 -2.22 -10.15 1.70
N ILE A 8 -2.30 -8.83 1.52
CA ILE A 8 -1.31 -7.88 2.07
C ILE A 8 -1.44 -7.78 3.61
N THR A 9 -2.69 -7.78 4.10
CA THR A 9 -3.02 -7.59 5.52
C THR A 9 -2.98 -8.88 6.34
N ASN A 10 -3.09 -10.03 5.70
CA ASN A 10 -3.09 -11.33 6.36
C ASN A 10 -1.78 -11.56 7.13
N LYS A 11 -1.90 -12.00 8.38
CA LYS A 11 -0.80 -12.28 9.31
C LYS A 11 -0.33 -13.73 9.26
N GLU A 12 -0.99 -14.61 8.49
CA GLU A 12 -0.54 -15.98 8.25
C GLU A 12 0.92 -16.02 7.73
N MET A 13 1.64 -17.11 8.02
CA MET A 13 3.04 -17.28 7.59
C MET A 13 3.14 -17.39 6.07
N MET A 14 3.21 -16.24 5.42
CA MET A 14 3.49 -16.09 4.01
C MET A 14 4.94 -15.67 3.82
N SER A 15 5.64 -16.28 2.85
CA SER A 15 7.02 -15.89 2.53
C SER A 15 7.10 -14.42 2.10
N THR A 16 8.22 -13.77 2.44
CA THR A 16 8.51 -12.38 2.05
C THR A 16 8.33 -12.15 0.55
N VAL A 17 8.80 -13.10 -0.27
CA VAL A 17 8.71 -13.04 -1.74
C VAL A 17 7.24 -13.00 -2.20
N LYS A 18 6.39 -13.86 -1.64
CA LYS A 18 4.97 -13.94 -2.03
C LYS A 18 4.22 -12.67 -1.60
N ARG A 19 4.47 -12.16 -0.39
CA ARG A 19 3.90 -10.88 0.09
C ARG A 19 4.32 -9.71 -0.79
N MET A 20 5.60 -9.65 -1.18
CA MET A 20 6.12 -8.64 -2.10
C MET A 20 5.43 -8.73 -3.47
N GLY A 21 5.15 -9.94 -3.96
CA GLY A 21 4.38 -10.16 -5.18
C GLY A 21 3.00 -9.50 -5.14
N TYR A 22 2.26 -9.64 -4.04
CA TYR A 22 0.97 -8.97 -3.88
C TYR A 22 1.10 -7.44 -3.87
N ILE A 23 2.08 -6.88 -3.14
CA ILE A 23 2.32 -5.42 -3.12
C ILE A 23 2.66 -4.89 -4.53
N ASN A 24 3.48 -5.62 -5.29
CA ASN A 24 3.80 -5.24 -6.66
C ASN A 24 2.57 -5.32 -7.58
N ASN A 25 1.71 -6.33 -7.42
CA ASN A 25 0.47 -6.45 -8.17
C ASN A 25 -0.50 -5.31 -7.83
N PHE A 26 -0.60 -4.92 -6.55
CA PHE A 26 -1.33 -3.72 -6.14
C PHE A 26 -0.79 -2.47 -6.86
N THR A 27 0.52 -2.29 -6.85
CA THR A 27 1.18 -1.13 -7.47
C THR A 27 0.85 -1.05 -8.97
N LYS A 28 0.94 -2.17 -9.69
CA LYS A 28 0.58 -2.25 -11.11
C LYS A 28 -0.90 -1.93 -11.33
N LEU A 29 -1.77 -2.39 -10.44
CA LEU A 29 -3.20 -2.08 -10.52
C LEU A 29 -3.42 -0.57 -10.39
N VAL A 30 -2.90 0.07 -9.34
CA VAL A 30 -3.04 1.52 -9.12
C VAL A 30 -2.49 2.35 -10.27
N GLN A 31 -1.37 1.93 -10.88
CA GLN A 31 -0.81 2.62 -12.05
C GLN A 31 -1.70 2.53 -13.30
N ASN A 32 -2.45 1.43 -13.45
CA ASN A 32 -3.23 1.16 -14.66
C ASN A 32 -4.68 1.66 -14.56
N VAL A 33 -5.23 1.76 -13.35
CA VAL A 33 -6.58 2.28 -13.17
C VAL A 33 -6.46 3.75 -12.75
N GLY A 34 -6.76 4.67 -13.68
CA GLY A 34 -6.65 6.12 -13.46
C GLY A 34 -7.51 6.63 -12.29
N GLU A 35 -7.44 7.93 -12.00
CA GLU A 35 -8.00 8.57 -10.78
C GLU A 35 -9.46 8.22 -10.44
N ASN A 36 -10.29 7.87 -11.43
CA ASN A 36 -11.71 7.53 -11.25
C ASN A 36 -11.98 6.03 -11.00
N ALA A 37 -10.94 5.26 -10.68
CA ALA A 37 -11.04 3.85 -10.36
C ALA A 37 -11.88 3.60 -9.10
N ASN A 38 -13.14 3.20 -9.24
CA ASN A 38 -13.91 2.72 -8.10
C ASN A 38 -13.53 1.27 -7.79
N PHE A 39 -12.56 1.09 -6.90
CA PHE A 39 -12.13 -0.22 -6.45
C PHE A 39 -13.09 -0.91 -5.46
N GLY A 40 -14.22 -0.26 -5.11
CA GLY A 40 -15.13 -0.71 -4.07
C GLY A 40 -14.56 -0.58 -2.65
N TYR A 41 -13.48 0.20 -2.49
CA TYR A 41 -12.82 0.48 -1.22
C TYR A 41 -12.61 1.98 -1.08
N SER A 42 -12.73 2.47 0.16
CA SER A 42 -12.30 3.83 0.45
C SER A 42 -10.78 3.94 0.30
N LEU A 43 -10.32 5.11 -0.11
CA LEU A 43 -8.89 5.41 -0.14
C LEU A 43 -8.22 5.20 1.23
N GLU A 44 -8.95 5.47 2.32
CA GLU A 44 -8.48 5.29 3.69
C GLU A 44 -8.20 3.81 4.02
N ASP A 45 -9.07 2.90 3.59
CA ASP A 45 -8.87 1.47 3.79
C ASP A 45 -7.65 0.97 3.02
N VAL A 46 -7.47 1.45 1.79
CA VAL A 46 -6.29 1.16 0.96
C VAL A 46 -5.03 1.66 1.65
N ILE A 47 -5.02 2.91 2.13
CA ILE A 47 -3.90 3.52 2.86
C ILE A 47 -3.53 2.67 4.09
N LYS A 48 -4.51 2.35 4.94
CA LYS A 48 -4.28 1.56 6.17
C LYS A 48 -3.70 0.17 5.88
N CYS A 49 -4.20 -0.51 4.85
CA CYS A 49 -3.66 -1.81 4.43
C CYS A 49 -2.19 -1.68 3.97
N MET A 50 -1.87 -0.60 3.27
CA MET A 50 -0.54 -0.36 2.72
C MET A 50 0.50 0.09 3.76
N MET A 51 0.08 0.59 4.92
CA MET A 51 0.99 0.89 6.03
C MET A 51 1.65 -0.37 6.62
N LEU A 52 1.01 -1.54 6.51
CA LEU A 52 1.53 -2.79 7.08
C LEU A 52 2.89 -3.22 6.49
N PRO A 53 3.11 -3.17 5.16
CA PRO A 53 4.44 -3.34 4.57
C PRO A 53 5.52 -2.41 5.15
N LEU A 54 5.18 -1.19 5.58
CA LEU A 54 6.16 -0.20 6.05
C LEU A 54 6.74 -0.55 7.43
N VAL A 55 6.00 -1.29 8.25
CA VAL A 55 6.47 -1.77 9.57
C VAL A 55 7.13 -3.15 9.52
N SER A 56 7.28 -3.71 8.33
CA SER A 56 7.91 -5.03 8.15
C SER A 56 9.39 -5.00 8.52
N THR A 57 9.87 -6.07 9.16
CA THR A 57 11.31 -6.28 9.42
C THR A 57 12.10 -6.51 8.14
N ALA A 58 11.49 -7.14 7.13
CA ALA A 58 12.09 -7.33 5.81
C ALA A 58 12.16 -6.01 5.03
N LYS A 59 13.37 -5.60 4.64
CA LYS A 59 13.63 -4.35 3.90
C LYS A 59 12.95 -4.33 2.53
N GLU A 60 12.83 -5.48 1.87
CA GLU A 60 12.25 -5.61 0.54
C GLU A 60 10.74 -5.29 0.56
N LEU A 61 10.04 -5.69 1.63
CA LEU A 61 8.63 -5.36 1.82
C LEU A 61 8.42 -3.87 2.11
N ARG A 62 9.30 -3.26 2.92
CA ARG A 62 9.26 -1.81 3.16
C ARG A 62 9.47 -1.03 1.87
N ALA A 63 10.49 -1.40 1.10
CA ALA A 63 10.77 -0.78 -0.21
C ALA A 63 9.60 -0.95 -1.20
N ALA A 64 8.97 -2.13 -1.25
CA ALA A 64 7.80 -2.37 -2.07
C ALA A 64 6.60 -1.52 -1.61
N GLY A 65 6.37 -1.40 -0.30
CA GLY A 65 5.33 -0.55 0.29
C GLY A 65 5.52 0.93 -0.06
N LEU A 66 6.73 1.46 0.12
CA LEU A 66 7.07 2.85 -0.25
C LEU A 66 6.84 3.11 -1.74
N ARG A 67 7.22 2.16 -2.60
CA ARG A 67 6.96 2.26 -4.05
C ARG A 67 5.47 2.34 -4.35
N ALA A 68 4.66 1.49 -3.72
CA ALA A 68 3.22 1.50 -3.88
C ALA A 68 2.61 2.85 -3.44
N PHE A 69 3.04 3.38 -2.30
CA PHE A 69 2.61 4.69 -1.82
C PHE A 69 2.99 5.81 -2.79
N ARG A 70 4.21 5.82 -3.34
CA ARG A 70 4.61 6.78 -4.38
C ARG A 70 3.65 6.84 -5.56
N HIS A 71 3.09 5.69 -5.96
CA HIS A 71 2.12 5.63 -7.05
C HIS A 71 0.70 6.00 -6.63
N LEU A 72 0.42 6.01 -5.32
CA LEU A 72 -0.84 6.46 -4.75
C LEU A 72 -0.82 7.98 -4.43
N PHE A 73 0.35 8.58 -4.21
CA PHE A 73 0.55 10.05 -4.09
C PHE A 73 0.40 10.74 -5.47
N SER A 74 -0.74 10.61 -6.12
CA SER A 74 -1.01 11.26 -7.41
C SER A 74 -1.66 12.64 -7.29
N ASP A 75 -2.30 12.94 -6.16
CA ASP A 75 -3.00 14.21 -5.88
C ASP A 75 -2.74 14.68 -4.43
N GLU A 76 -2.70 15.99 -4.22
CA GLU A 76 -2.57 16.67 -2.92
C GLU A 76 -3.64 16.19 -1.92
N LYS A 77 -4.87 15.92 -2.40
CA LYS A 77 -5.94 15.36 -1.55
C LYS A 77 -5.55 14.01 -0.94
N ILE A 78 -4.92 13.15 -1.74
CA ILE A 78 -4.47 11.83 -1.29
C ILE A 78 -3.31 11.98 -0.31
N LEU A 79 -2.37 12.88 -0.61
CA LEU A 79 -1.27 13.21 0.29
C LEU A 79 -1.78 13.71 1.65
N SER A 80 -2.71 14.66 1.67
CA SER A 80 -3.32 15.15 2.91
C SER A 80 -3.91 14.01 3.74
N LYS A 81 -4.68 13.13 3.11
CA LYS A 81 -5.28 11.98 3.78
C LYS A 81 -4.25 11.01 4.36
N MET A 82 -3.12 10.85 3.69
CA MET A 82 -2.02 10.01 4.19
C MET A 82 -1.29 10.64 5.39
N LEU A 83 -1.16 11.97 5.40
CA LEU A 83 -0.60 12.71 6.52
C LEU A 83 -1.50 12.65 7.76
N ASP A 84 -2.83 12.57 7.58
CA ASP A 84 -3.76 12.31 8.69
C ASP A 84 -3.48 10.96 9.38
N PHE A 85 -3.02 9.96 8.62
CA PHE A 85 -2.58 8.66 9.15
C PHE A 85 -1.11 8.61 9.60
N ARG A 86 -0.43 9.76 9.60
CA ARG A 86 0.97 9.89 10.05
C ARG A 86 1.94 8.96 9.33
N ILE A 87 1.74 8.79 8.02
CA ILE A 87 2.62 7.95 7.18
C ILE A 87 4.07 8.46 7.17
N ASP A 88 4.26 9.77 7.31
CA ASP A 88 5.56 10.43 7.43
C ASP A 88 6.47 9.77 8.47
N ILE A 89 5.93 9.32 9.61
CA ILE A 89 6.69 8.63 10.67
C ILE A 89 7.33 7.34 10.15
N PHE A 90 6.66 6.62 9.25
CA PHE A 90 7.15 5.36 8.69
C PHE A 90 8.11 5.55 7.51
N ILE A 91 8.19 6.76 6.94
CA ILE A 91 9.11 7.11 5.86
C ILE A 91 10.46 7.57 6.44
N VAL A 92 10.44 8.33 7.54
CA VAL A 92 11.65 8.87 8.19
C VAL A 92 12.41 7.81 8.99
N ARG A 93 11.75 6.71 9.37
CA ARG A 93 12.29 5.62 10.18
C ARG A 93 13.23 4.68 9.42
#